data_AF-A0A3N5UKW0-F1
#
_entry.id   AF-A0A3N5UKW0-F1
#
_cell.length_a   1.000
_cell.length_b   1.000
_cell.length_c   1.000
_cell.angle_alpha   90.00
_cell.angle_beta   90.00
_cell.angle_gamma   90.00
#
_symmetry.space_group_name_H-M   'P 1'
#
loop_
_entity.id
_entity.type
_entity.pdbx_description
1 polymer ?
#
loop_
_entity_poly.entity_id
_entity_poly.type
_entity_poly.pdbx_seq_one_letter_code
_entity_poly.pdbx_strand_id
1 'polypeptide(L)'
;MTLINKSWLKSEVLRLWLSGDSQEAIANQLKISVGTVNSLVNEIMKSDDTIDFQRQIAIVVKKNGVKIKDIATNLRWKNLIKQSSLDDKKVEKLLDAMDALFNKYGIPLSAAANQFYSIIETMLRENKEPHKLEEELKSKISELREIDNQIETNNKLLEESKATVEEEQKILKIKQKDLDQFRQISQLLQIYNYPEISTEYGAVTRAMIDIKKMGKDPKIIVSKYEEFESLVTANQKLEAKLRESERILQHYKHKLDEEEARWKDRDNAFEIFTRLIKDGLKAEDIFMAVNVLKNDFPQSEIKQLIEDIRTYGNITAAKWKSKREYEAESEFPLESP
;
A
#
# COMPACT_ATOMS: atom_id res chain seq x y z
N MET A 1 -34.10 63.48 39.79
CA MET A 1 -34.22 62.51 38.68
C MET A 1 -34.52 63.28 37.43
N THR A 2 -33.52 63.39 36.57
CA THR A 2 -33.53 64.14 35.31
C THR A 2 -34.62 63.60 34.40
N LEU A 3 -35.41 64.51 33.81
CA LEU A 3 -36.36 64.25 32.73
C LEU A 3 -35.62 63.54 31.60
N ILE A 4 -35.62 62.21 31.61
CA ILE A 4 -35.27 61.42 30.43
C ILE A 4 -36.27 61.88 29.37
N ASN A 5 -35.76 62.53 28.32
CA ASN A 5 -36.56 63.07 27.24
C ASN A 5 -37.49 61.95 26.73
N LYS A 6 -38.82 62.12 26.91
CA LYS A 6 -39.82 61.10 26.59
C LYS A 6 -39.68 60.59 25.15
N SER A 7 -39.25 61.47 24.24
CA SER A 7 -38.93 61.13 22.85
C SER A 7 -37.75 60.17 22.76
N TRP A 8 -36.64 60.46 23.45
CA TRP A 8 -35.48 59.56 23.50
C TRP A 8 -35.85 58.20 24.08
N LEU A 9 -36.60 58.17 25.19
CA LEU A 9 -36.99 56.90 25.83
C LEU A 9 -37.87 56.07 24.90
N LYS A 10 -38.83 56.70 24.20
CA LYS A 10 -39.70 56.03 23.24
C LYS A 10 -38.89 55.44 22.08
N SER A 11 -37.94 56.21 21.52
CA SER A 11 -37.04 55.72 20.47
C SER A 11 -36.15 54.57 20.93
N GLU A 12 -35.65 54.62 22.16
CA GLU A 12 -34.76 53.61 22.70
C GLU A 12 -35.48 52.31 23.03
N VAL A 13 -36.68 52.39 23.63
CA VAL A 13 -37.58 51.24 23.81
C VAL A 13 -37.90 50.61 22.46
N LEU A 14 -38.25 51.42 21.44
CA LEU A 14 -38.53 50.92 20.10
C LEU A 14 -37.33 50.19 19.50
N ARG A 15 -36.13 50.76 19.61
CA ARG A 15 -34.88 50.18 19.10
C ARG A 15 -34.61 48.81 19.69
N LEU A 16 -34.69 48.66 21.01
CA LEU A 16 -34.44 47.38 21.69
C LEU A 16 -35.56 46.37 21.40
N TRP A 17 -36.80 46.83 21.34
CA TRP A 17 -37.95 46.00 21.01
C TRP A 17 -37.88 45.44 19.58
N LEU A 18 -37.50 46.27 18.60
CA LEU A 18 -37.22 45.86 17.22
C LEU A 18 -35.91 45.08 17.08
N SER A 19 -35.07 45.04 18.11
CA SER A 19 -33.91 44.14 18.17
C SER A 19 -34.28 42.74 18.69
N GLY A 20 -35.56 42.50 19.03
CA GLY A 20 -36.06 41.21 19.51
C GLY A 20 -35.85 40.97 21.00
N ASP A 21 -35.64 42.01 21.80
CA ASP A 21 -35.53 41.89 23.26
C ASP A 21 -36.91 41.70 23.93
N SER A 22 -36.95 41.00 25.07
CA SER A 22 -38.18 40.86 25.88
C SER A 22 -38.49 42.17 26.60
N GLN A 23 -39.75 42.39 26.97
CA GLN A 23 -40.13 43.59 27.71
C GLN A 23 -39.43 43.67 29.08
N GLU A 24 -39.16 42.53 29.74
CA GLU A 24 -38.38 42.52 30.98
C GLU A 24 -36.91 42.87 30.73
N ALA A 25 -36.31 42.37 29.65
CA ALA A 25 -34.93 42.68 29.31
C ALA A 25 -34.74 44.17 29.04
N ILE A 26 -35.67 44.78 28.30
CA ILE A 26 -35.69 46.23 28.02
C ILE A 26 -35.89 47.03 29.31
N ALA A 27 -36.84 46.63 30.15
CA ALA A 27 -37.11 47.28 31.44
C ALA A 27 -35.87 47.28 32.34
N ASN A 28 -35.19 46.13 32.43
CA ASN A 28 -33.95 45.98 33.18
C ASN A 28 -32.81 46.84 32.62
N GLN A 29 -32.64 46.85 31.29
CA GLN A 29 -31.57 47.57 30.61
C GLN A 29 -31.74 49.10 30.72
N LEU A 30 -32.97 49.59 30.60
CA LEU A 30 -33.28 51.02 30.68
C LEU A 30 -33.60 51.50 32.10
N LYS A 31 -33.61 50.60 33.09
CA LYS A 31 -33.96 50.86 34.50
C LYS A 31 -35.34 51.51 34.64
N ILE A 32 -36.34 50.99 33.91
CA ILE A 32 -37.74 51.43 33.94
C ILE A 32 -38.65 50.25 34.30
N SER A 33 -39.92 50.52 34.61
CA SER A 33 -40.88 49.44 34.88
C SER A 33 -41.32 48.74 33.59
N VAL A 34 -41.63 47.44 33.67
CA VAL A 34 -42.21 46.67 32.56
C VAL A 34 -43.53 47.29 32.09
N GLY A 35 -44.33 47.84 33.00
CA GLY A 35 -45.56 48.58 32.67
C GLY A 35 -45.29 49.81 31.79
N THR A 36 -44.21 50.53 32.06
CA THR A 36 -43.78 51.67 31.22
C THR A 36 -43.37 51.21 29.82
N VAL A 37 -42.62 50.12 29.70
CA VAL A 37 -42.27 49.51 28.40
C VAL A 37 -43.53 49.11 27.64
N ASN A 38 -44.46 48.39 28.29
CA ASN A 38 -45.68 47.92 27.66
C ASN A 38 -46.58 49.07 27.19
N SER A 39 -46.71 50.13 27.99
CA SER A 39 -47.43 51.34 27.60
C SER A 39 -46.83 52.00 26.36
N LEU A 40 -45.50 52.14 26.30
CA LEU A 40 -44.81 52.75 25.15
C LEU A 40 -44.91 51.88 23.90
N VAL A 41 -44.75 50.57 24.04
CA VAL A 41 -44.90 49.60 22.93
C VAL A 41 -46.32 49.65 22.37
N ASN A 42 -47.35 49.62 23.21
CA ASN A 42 -48.74 49.70 22.77
C ASN A 42 -49.06 51.03 22.08
N GLU A 43 -48.47 52.14 22.55
CA GLU A 43 -48.59 53.44 21.89
C GLU A 43 -47.97 53.42 20.48
N ILE A 44 -46.85 52.71 20.30
CA ILE A 44 -46.18 52.58 19.01
C ILE A 44 -46.93 51.63 18.07
N MET A 45 -47.39 50.48 18.55
CA MET A 45 -48.16 49.53 17.75
C MET A 45 -49.47 50.11 17.22
N LYS A 46 -50.10 51.03 17.97
CA LYS A 46 -51.30 51.75 17.50
C LYS A 46 -51.03 52.67 16.32
N SER A 47 -49.77 53.08 16.12
CA SER A 47 -49.42 54.01 15.04
C SER A 47 -49.05 53.32 13.72
N ASP A 48 -48.65 52.05 13.74
CA ASP A 48 -48.22 51.30 12.55
C ASP A 48 -48.33 49.79 12.82
N ASP A 49 -49.14 49.11 12.01
CA ASP A 49 -49.46 47.68 12.10
C ASP A 49 -48.32 46.77 11.62
N THR A 50 -47.35 47.32 10.88
CA THR A 50 -46.19 46.57 10.39
C THR A 50 -45.12 46.35 11.47
N ILE A 51 -45.13 47.13 12.56
CA ILE A 51 -44.08 47.09 13.59
C ILE A 51 -44.10 45.74 14.32
N ASP A 52 -45.27 45.15 14.56
CA ASP A 52 -45.35 43.81 15.16
C ASP A 52 -44.71 42.75 14.26
N PHE A 53 -44.99 42.81 12.96
CA PHE A 53 -44.38 41.92 11.99
C PHE A 53 -42.85 42.09 11.92
N GLN A 54 -42.35 43.33 11.94
CA GLN A 54 -40.92 43.62 12.02
C GLN A 54 -40.28 43.03 13.27
N ARG A 55 -40.97 43.07 14.42
CA ARG A 55 -40.52 42.42 15.65
C ARG A 55 -40.50 40.90 15.52
N GLN A 56 -41.54 40.28 14.96
CA GLN A 56 -41.56 38.83 14.76
C GLN A 56 -40.40 38.38 13.90
N ILE A 57 -40.08 39.12 12.83
CA ILE A 57 -38.87 38.90 12.04
C ILE A 57 -37.64 38.99 12.94
N ALA A 58 -37.45 40.09 13.68
CA ALA A 58 -36.28 40.27 14.55
C ALA A 58 -36.09 39.13 15.57
N ILE A 59 -37.17 38.62 16.16
CA ILE A 59 -37.15 37.49 17.10
C ILE A 59 -36.67 36.21 16.41
N VAL A 60 -37.25 35.87 15.25
CA VAL A 60 -36.87 34.67 14.48
C VAL A 60 -35.41 34.75 14.08
N VAL A 61 -34.97 35.92 13.63
CA VAL A 61 -33.60 36.19 13.18
C VAL A 61 -32.60 36.02 14.32
N LYS A 62 -32.89 36.61 15.48
CA LYS A 62 -32.08 36.47 16.69
C LYS A 62 -32.02 35.02 17.18
N LYS A 63 -33.13 34.28 17.12
CA LYS A 63 -33.20 32.85 17.49
C LYS A 63 -32.30 31.97 16.60
N ASN A 64 -32.15 32.34 15.32
CA ASN A 64 -31.28 31.65 14.37
C ASN A 64 -29.83 32.18 14.37
N GLY A 65 -29.48 33.10 15.27
CA GLY A 65 -28.11 33.63 15.37
C GLY A 65 -27.70 34.54 14.21
N VAL A 66 -28.64 35.00 13.39
CA VAL A 66 -28.36 35.87 12.23
C VAL A 66 -28.53 37.33 12.65
N LYS A 67 -27.71 38.25 12.12
CA LYS A 67 -27.93 39.69 12.35
C LYS A 67 -28.94 40.22 11.35
N ILE A 68 -29.85 41.09 11.80
CA ILE A 68 -30.88 41.68 10.94
C ILE A 68 -30.32 42.44 9.73
N LYS A 69 -29.11 43.02 9.87
CA LYS A 69 -28.39 43.69 8.77
C LYS A 69 -28.04 42.71 7.65
N ASP A 70 -27.64 41.50 7.99
CA ASP A 70 -27.24 40.47 7.03
C ASP A 70 -28.44 40.01 6.19
N ILE A 71 -29.63 39.98 6.80
CA ILE A 71 -30.89 39.69 6.11
C ILE A 71 -31.28 40.81 5.16
N ALA A 72 -31.14 42.06 5.60
CA ALA A 72 -31.42 43.21 4.74
C ALA A 72 -30.55 43.18 3.46
N THR A 73 -29.27 42.83 3.58
CA THR A 73 -28.38 42.63 2.42
C THR A 73 -28.79 41.45 1.54
N ASN A 74 -29.39 40.40 2.11
CA ASN A 74 -29.80 39.19 1.39
C ASN A 74 -31.24 39.25 0.83
N LEU A 75 -32.05 40.26 1.18
CA LEU A 75 -33.38 40.44 0.60
C LEU A 75 -33.35 40.61 -0.93
N ARG A 76 -32.32 41.29 -1.45
CA ARG A 76 -32.12 41.43 -2.89
C ARG A 76 -31.91 40.07 -3.56
N TRP A 77 -31.11 39.21 -2.94
CA TRP A 77 -30.88 37.84 -3.40
C TRP A 77 -32.16 37.01 -3.38
N LYS A 78 -32.93 37.08 -2.28
CA LYS A 78 -34.23 36.39 -2.20
C LYS A 78 -35.18 36.81 -3.33
N ASN A 79 -35.23 38.10 -3.64
CA ASN A 79 -36.07 38.60 -4.73
C ASN A 79 -35.62 38.09 -6.11
N LEU A 80 -34.31 38.03 -6.35
CA LEU A 80 -33.76 37.46 -7.59
C LEU A 80 -34.05 35.95 -7.72
N ILE A 81 -33.96 35.21 -6.63
CA ILE A 81 -34.31 33.77 -6.59
C ILE A 81 -35.80 33.56 -6.87
N LYS A 82 -36.67 34.41 -6.31
CA LYS A 82 -38.11 34.36 -6.57
C LYS A 82 -38.44 34.65 -8.04
N GLN A 83 -37.65 35.51 -8.70
CA GLN A 83 -37.78 35.81 -10.12
C GLN A 83 -37.28 34.67 -11.02
N SER A 84 -36.37 33.81 -10.54
CA SER A 84 -35.83 32.68 -11.30
C SER A 84 -36.69 31.41 -11.26
N SER A 85 -37.95 31.50 -10.82
CA SER A 85 -38.92 30.38 -10.74
C SER A 85 -38.51 29.25 -9.78
N LEU A 86 -37.51 29.49 -8.93
CA LEU A 86 -37.12 28.55 -7.88
C LEU A 86 -38.08 28.68 -6.69
N ASP A 87 -38.77 27.59 -6.37
CA ASP A 87 -39.59 27.50 -5.15
C ASP A 87 -38.71 27.50 -3.89
N ASP A 88 -39.17 28.15 -2.82
CA ASP A 88 -38.44 28.28 -1.55
C ASP A 88 -38.00 26.89 -1.03
N LYS A 89 -38.83 25.85 -1.20
CA LYS A 89 -38.48 24.47 -0.80
C LYS A 89 -37.31 23.88 -1.58
N LYS A 90 -37.15 24.24 -2.86
CA LYS A 90 -36.04 23.76 -3.69
C LYS A 90 -34.73 24.43 -3.28
N VAL A 91 -34.80 25.70 -2.91
CA VAL A 91 -33.66 26.48 -2.42
C VAL A 91 -33.18 25.91 -1.09
N GLU A 92 -34.09 25.67 -0.15
CA GLU A 92 -33.75 25.02 1.14
C GLU A 92 -33.10 23.65 0.93
N LYS A 93 -33.69 22.78 0.10
CA LYS A 93 -33.09 21.48 -0.23
C LYS A 93 -31.70 21.59 -0.85
N LEU A 94 -31.45 22.62 -1.66
CA LEU A 94 -30.13 22.86 -2.24
C LEU A 94 -29.13 23.27 -1.15
N LEU A 95 -29.52 24.20 -0.26
CA LEU A 95 -28.68 24.63 0.86
C LEU A 95 -28.37 23.47 1.80
N ASP A 96 -29.37 22.65 2.16
CA ASP A 96 -29.17 21.43 2.97
C ASP A 96 -28.20 20.45 2.31
N ALA A 97 -28.35 20.22 1.00
CA ALA A 97 -27.46 19.33 0.25
C ALA A 97 -26.03 19.88 0.19
N MET A 98 -25.88 21.20 0.03
CA MET A 98 -24.59 21.88 0.04
C MET A 98 -23.92 21.77 1.40
N ASP A 99 -24.64 22.05 2.50
CA ASP A 99 -24.12 21.89 3.86
C ASP A 99 -23.70 20.45 4.13
N ALA A 100 -24.52 19.46 3.75
CA ALA A 100 -24.18 18.05 3.91
C ALA A 100 -22.91 17.67 3.12
N LEU A 101 -22.77 18.15 1.89
CA LEU A 101 -21.59 17.89 1.05
C LEU A 101 -20.34 18.56 1.63
N PHE A 102 -20.41 19.83 2.01
CA PHE A 102 -19.25 20.55 2.54
C PHE A 102 -18.79 19.99 3.88
N ASN A 103 -19.73 19.61 4.74
CA ASN A 103 -19.40 18.91 5.98
C ASN A 103 -18.74 17.56 5.72
N LYS A 104 -19.21 16.79 4.73
CA LYS A 104 -18.61 15.50 4.35
C LYS A 104 -17.15 15.64 3.90
N TYR A 105 -16.81 16.71 3.17
CA TYR A 105 -15.45 16.96 2.68
C TYR A 105 -14.61 17.85 3.60
N GLY A 106 -15.13 18.22 4.78
CA GLY A 106 -14.42 19.08 5.73
C GLY A 106 -14.15 20.49 5.21
N ILE A 107 -14.96 20.97 4.28
CA ILE A 107 -14.81 22.31 3.68
C ILE A 107 -15.64 23.30 4.50
N PRO A 108 -15.05 24.33 5.12
CA PRO A 108 -15.82 25.37 5.78
C PRO A 108 -16.75 26.09 4.80
N LEU A 109 -17.99 26.40 5.21
CA LEU A 109 -18.98 27.04 4.34
C LEU A 109 -18.49 28.37 3.74
N SER A 110 -17.68 29.13 4.49
CA SER A 110 -17.03 30.36 4.01
C SER A 110 -16.01 30.10 2.88
N ALA A 111 -15.25 29.00 2.96
CA ALA A 111 -14.31 28.62 1.92
C ALA A 111 -15.05 28.14 0.67
N ALA A 112 -16.11 27.35 0.84
CA ALA A 112 -16.96 26.90 -0.26
C ALA A 112 -17.61 28.09 -0.99
N ALA A 113 -18.15 29.07 -0.24
CA ALA A 113 -18.75 30.27 -0.82
C ALA A 113 -17.74 31.07 -1.66
N ASN A 114 -16.51 31.24 -1.17
CA ASN A 114 -15.44 31.91 -1.91
C ASN A 114 -15.06 31.12 -3.18
N GLN A 115 -14.98 29.80 -3.10
CA GLN A 115 -14.69 28.96 -4.26
C GLN A 115 -15.79 29.05 -5.32
N PHE A 116 -17.07 29.00 -4.93
CA PHE A 116 -18.16 29.21 -5.88
C PHE A 116 -18.09 30.57 -6.54
N TYR A 117 -17.80 31.62 -5.76
CA TYR A 117 -17.64 32.96 -6.31
C TYR A 117 -16.53 32.98 -7.37
N SER A 118 -15.37 32.40 -7.09
CA SER A 118 -14.27 32.32 -8.07
C SER A 118 -14.62 31.48 -9.30
N ILE A 119 -15.38 30.39 -9.13
CA ILE A 119 -15.86 29.57 -10.25
C ILE A 119 -16.81 30.40 -11.13
N ILE A 120 -17.81 31.05 -10.53
CA ILE A 120 -18.78 31.88 -11.24
C ILE A 120 -18.07 33.04 -11.94
N GLU A 121 -17.15 33.71 -11.27
CA GLU A 121 -16.36 34.80 -11.85
C GLU A 121 -15.54 34.31 -13.06
N THR A 122 -14.92 33.14 -12.95
CA THR A 122 -14.17 32.53 -14.06
C THR A 122 -15.09 32.17 -15.22
N MET A 123 -16.25 31.57 -14.94
CA MET A 123 -17.27 31.25 -15.94
C MET A 123 -17.76 32.50 -16.68
N LEU A 124 -18.01 33.60 -15.95
CA LEU A 124 -18.46 34.87 -16.52
C LEU A 124 -17.35 35.54 -17.32
N ARG A 125 -16.13 35.63 -16.77
CA ARG A 125 -14.97 36.26 -17.43
C ARG A 125 -14.62 35.57 -18.73
N GLU A 126 -14.68 34.24 -18.75
CA GLU A 126 -14.28 33.43 -19.90
C GLU A 126 -15.47 33.02 -20.78
N ASN A 127 -16.69 33.44 -20.41
CA ASN A 127 -17.94 33.07 -21.05
C ASN A 127 -18.05 31.55 -21.27
N LYS A 128 -17.70 30.77 -20.25
CA LYS A 128 -17.68 29.31 -20.27
C LYS A 128 -18.88 28.73 -19.56
N GLU A 129 -19.48 27.72 -20.18
CA GLU A 129 -20.50 26.90 -19.55
C GLU A 129 -19.88 26.00 -18.47
N PRO A 130 -20.61 25.69 -17.39
CA PRO A 130 -20.03 25.00 -16.24
C PRO A 130 -19.46 23.61 -16.58
N HIS A 131 -20.07 22.88 -17.51
CA HIS A 131 -19.59 21.56 -17.95
C HIS A 131 -18.23 21.65 -18.67
N LYS A 132 -18.02 22.68 -19.50
CA LYS A 132 -16.74 22.88 -20.20
C LYS A 132 -15.62 23.24 -19.22
N LEU A 133 -15.95 24.04 -18.20
CA LEU A 133 -15.00 24.35 -17.14
C LEU A 133 -14.62 23.10 -16.34
N GLU A 134 -15.60 22.22 -16.06
CA GLU A 134 -15.33 20.94 -15.40
C GLU A 134 -14.42 20.04 -16.23
N GLU A 135 -14.67 19.93 -17.54
CA GLU A 135 -13.81 19.16 -18.46
C GLU A 135 -12.38 19.71 -18.50
N GLU A 136 -12.22 21.02 -18.58
CA GLU A 136 -10.90 21.66 -18.56
C GLU A 136 -10.18 21.45 -17.22
N LEU A 137 -10.90 21.54 -16.09
CA LEU A 137 -10.34 21.24 -14.78
C LEU A 137 -9.87 19.78 -14.70
N LYS A 138 -10.67 18.83 -15.20
CA LYS A 138 -10.27 17.41 -15.26
C LYS A 138 -9.05 17.19 -16.14
N SER A 139 -8.97 17.86 -17.29
CA SER A 139 -7.80 17.81 -18.17
C SER A 139 -6.56 18.32 -17.45
N LYS A 140 -6.61 19.54 -16.89
CA LYS A 140 -5.48 20.16 -16.17
C LYS A 140 -5.05 19.36 -14.95
N ILE A 141 -6.00 18.76 -14.20
CA ILE A 141 -5.66 17.88 -13.07
C ILE A 141 -4.92 16.63 -13.56
N SER A 142 -5.31 16.08 -14.71
CA SER A 142 -4.64 14.92 -15.30
C SER A 142 -3.24 15.28 -15.80
N GLU A 143 -3.08 16.42 -16.48
CA GLU A 143 -1.79 16.98 -16.89
C GLU A 143 -0.87 17.23 -15.69
N LEU A 144 -1.37 17.81 -14.60
CA LEU A 144 -0.59 18.03 -13.37
C LEU A 144 -0.09 16.71 -12.77
N ARG A 145 -0.94 15.68 -12.72
CA ARG A 145 -0.51 14.35 -12.25
C ARG A 145 0.56 13.73 -13.14
N GLU A 146 0.47 13.92 -14.45
CA GLU A 146 1.49 13.45 -15.37
C GLU A 146 2.83 14.16 -15.15
N ILE A 147 2.80 15.48 -14.96
CA ILE A 147 3.99 16.27 -14.62
C ILE A 147 4.58 15.81 -13.28
N ASP A 148 3.77 15.59 -12.24
CA ASP A 148 4.25 15.09 -10.95
C ASP A 148 4.95 13.73 -11.08
N ASN A 149 4.39 12.81 -11.88
CA ASN A 149 5.01 11.51 -12.16
C ASN A 149 6.33 11.65 -12.92
N GLN A 150 6.42 12.59 -13.87
CA GLN A 150 7.67 12.90 -14.59
C GLN A 150 8.72 13.46 -13.64
N ILE A 151 8.35 14.36 -12.73
CA ILE A 151 9.24 14.91 -11.70
C ILE A 151 9.78 13.78 -10.82
N GLU A 152 8.92 12.86 -10.35
CA GLU A 152 9.36 11.73 -9.53
C GLU A 152 10.35 10.83 -10.28
N THR A 153 10.07 10.54 -11.56
CA THR A 153 10.94 9.71 -12.41
C THR A 153 12.30 10.37 -12.64
N ASN A 154 12.30 11.67 -12.97
CA ASN A 154 13.53 12.44 -13.18
C ASN A 154 14.37 12.53 -11.90
N ASN A 155 13.73 12.67 -10.74
CA ASN A 155 14.44 12.68 -9.45
C ASN A 155 15.13 11.33 -9.19
N LYS A 156 14.50 10.20 -9.51
CA LYS A 156 15.14 8.87 -9.38
C LYS A 156 16.37 8.75 -10.29
N LEU A 157 16.24 9.13 -11.57
CA LEU A 157 17.36 9.13 -12.52
C LEU A 157 18.50 10.06 -12.08
N LEU A 158 18.17 11.21 -11.49
CA LEU A 158 19.16 12.14 -10.97
C LEU A 158 19.97 11.54 -9.81
N GLU A 159 19.31 10.85 -8.87
CA GLU A 159 19.99 10.18 -7.76
C GLU A 159 20.88 9.02 -8.23
N GLU A 160 20.43 8.23 -9.22
CA GLU A 160 21.26 7.19 -9.85
C GLU A 160 22.50 7.77 -10.55
N SER A 161 22.32 8.87 -11.27
CA SER A 161 23.41 9.59 -11.94
C SER A 161 24.41 10.16 -10.93
N LYS A 162 23.93 10.77 -9.84
CA LYS A 162 24.81 11.26 -8.75
C LYS A 162 25.65 10.13 -8.15
N ALA A 163 25.04 8.98 -7.84
CA ALA A 163 25.76 7.84 -7.31
C ALA A 163 26.85 7.35 -8.27
N THR A 164 26.57 7.34 -9.57
CA THR A 164 27.54 6.98 -10.61
C THR A 164 28.71 7.96 -10.65
N VAL A 165 28.42 9.27 -10.66
CA VAL A 165 29.44 10.33 -10.67
C VAL A 165 30.31 10.28 -9.41
N GLU A 166 29.72 10.03 -8.23
CA GLU A 166 30.47 9.88 -6.99
C GLU A 166 31.44 8.70 -7.03
N GLU A 167 31.04 7.58 -7.62
CA GLU A 167 31.90 6.41 -7.77
C GLU A 167 33.05 6.68 -8.75
N GLU A 168 32.77 7.31 -9.90
CA GLU A 168 33.81 7.73 -10.85
C GLU A 168 34.80 8.71 -10.20
N GLN A 169 34.34 9.64 -9.37
CA GLN A 169 35.22 10.55 -8.63
C GLN A 169 36.13 9.82 -7.64
N LYS A 170 35.66 8.77 -6.96
CA LYS A 170 36.52 7.94 -6.10
C LYS A 170 37.59 7.24 -6.91
N ILE A 171 37.22 6.66 -8.06
CA ILE A 171 38.17 6.00 -8.97
C ILE A 171 39.25 6.99 -9.44
N LEU A 172 38.86 8.21 -9.82
CA LEU A 172 39.80 9.25 -10.23
C LEU A 172 40.76 9.67 -9.11
N LYS A 173 40.27 9.81 -7.87
CA LYS A 173 41.12 10.10 -6.70
C LYS A 173 42.17 9.01 -6.46
N ILE A 174 41.81 7.74 -6.62
CA ILE A 174 42.76 6.61 -6.50
C ILE A 174 43.84 6.73 -7.59
N LYS A 175 43.45 6.89 -8.86
CA LYS A 175 44.40 7.05 -9.98
C LYS A 175 45.35 8.22 -9.78
N GLN A 176 44.89 9.33 -9.20
CA GLN A 176 45.73 10.48 -8.93
C GLN A 176 46.77 10.21 -7.83
N LYS A 177 46.38 9.48 -6.78
CA LYS A 177 47.31 9.02 -5.74
C LYS A 177 48.40 8.10 -6.32
N ASP A 178 48.02 7.19 -7.21
CA ASP A 178 48.96 6.28 -7.87
C ASP A 178 49.96 7.05 -8.75
N LEU A 179 49.50 8.07 -9.47
CA LEU A 179 50.36 8.98 -10.25
C LEU A 179 51.33 9.77 -9.36
N ASP A 180 50.88 10.25 -8.21
CA ASP A 180 51.74 10.96 -7.25
C ASP A 180 52.79 10.04 -6.64
N GLN A 181 52.43 8.79 -6.30
CA GLN A 181 53.38 7.78 -5.84
C GLN A 181 54.41 7.45 -6.93
N PHE A 182 53.97 7.27 -8.17
CA PHE A 182 54.86 7.05 -9.30
C PHE A 182 55.84 8.22 -9.49
N ARG A 183 55.36 9.46 -9.34
CA ARG A 183 56.19 10.66 -9.45
C ARG A 183 57.23 10.74 -8.33
N GLN A 184 56.85 10.44 -7.09
CA GLN A 184 57.77 10.41 -5.94
C GLN A 184 58.84 9.34 -6.10
N ILE A 185 58.46 8.13 -6.55
CA ILE A 185 59.41 7.05 -6.84
C ILE A 185 60.35 7.47 -7.97
N SER A 186 59.84 8.07 -9.04
CA SER A 186 60.65 8.57 -10.16
C SER A 186 61.66 9.63 -9.71
N GLN A 187 61.26 10.54 -8.82
CA GLN A 187 62.14 11.56 -8.24
C GLN A 187 63.20 10.97 -7.30
N LEU A 188 62.83 10.00 -6.46
CA LEU A 188 63.78 9.28 -5.61
C LEU A 188 64.82 8.52 -6.43
N LEU A 189 64.40 7.87 -7.52
CA LEU A 189 65.30 7.19 -8.45
C LEU A 189 66.30 8.17 -9.12
N GLN A 190 65.87 9.41 -9.37
CA GLN A 190 66.72 10.46 -9.95
C GLN A 190 67.80 10.95 -8.96
N ILE A 191 67.53 10.89 -7.65
CA ILE A 191 68.45 11.35 -6.59
C ILE A 191 69.59 10.34 -6.36
N TYR A 192 69.36 9.04 -6.56
CA TYR A 192 70.34 8.01 -6.20
C TYR A 192 71.25 7.54 -7.34
N ASN A 193 71.10 8.04 -8.57
CA ASN A 193 72.02 7.82 -9.70
C ASN A 193 72.46 6.34 -9.92
N TYR A 194 71.58 5.37 -9.63
CA TYR A 194 71.84 3.94 -9.79
C TYR A 194 71.10 3.35 -11.01
N PRO A 195 71.81 2.76 -11.98
CA PRO A 195 71.26 2.18 -13.20
C PRO A 195 70.90 0.68 -13.12
N GLU A 196 70.81 0.08 -11.93
CA GLU A 196 70.53 -1.36 -11.79
C GLU A 196 69.32 -1.63 -10.90
N ILE A 197 68.31 -2.22 -11.53
CA ILE A 197 66.99 -2.46 -10.98
C ILE A 197 67.01 -3.75 -10.15
N SER A 198 66.43 -3.69 -8.94
CA SER A 198 66.03 -4.84 -8.12
C SER A 198 65.23 -5.88 -8.92
N THR A 199 65.45 -7.15 -8.61
CA THR A 199 65.25 -8.32 -9.49
C THR A 199 63.85 -8.58 -10.06
N GLU A 200 62.79 -7.92 -9.61
CA GLU A 200 61.44 -8.04 -10.21
C GLU A 200 61.21 -7.08 -11.37
N TYR A 201 61.52 -5.79 -11.20
CA TYR A 201 61.35 -4.81 -12.27
C TYR A 201 62.39 -4.99 -13.39
N GLY A 202 63.61 -5.45 -13.05
CA GLY A 202 64.61 -5.83 -14.05
C GLY A 202 64.21 -7.08 -14.85
N ALA A 203 63.38 -7.95 -14.30
CA ALA A 203 62.78 -9.06 -15.05
C ALA A 203 61.70 -8.57 -16.01
N VAL A 204 60.85 -7.62 -15.57
CA VAL A 204 59.83 -6.98 -16.44
C VAL A 204 60.48 -6.24 -17.60
N THR A 205 61.55 -5.47 -17.36
CA THR A 205 62.27 -4.76 -18.43
C THR A 205 62.95 -5.73 -19.41
N ARG A 206 63.55 -6.82 -18.93
CA ARG A 206 64.10 -7.88 -19.80
C ARG A 206 63.01 -8.55 -20.64
N ALA A 207 61.88 -8.90 -20.04
CA ALA A 207 60.75 -9.48 -20.74
C ALA A 207 60.21 -8.53 -21.84
N MET A 208 60.10 -7.23 -21.57
CA MET A 208 59.71 -6.23 -22.57
C MET A 208 60.71 -6.12 -23.72
N ILE A 209 62.01 -6.17 -23.42
CA ILE A 209 63.07 -6.16 -24.44
C ILE A 209 63.02 -7.42 -25.30
N ASP A 210 62.83 -8.59 -24.70
CA ASP A 210 62.80 -9.86 -25.42
C ASP A 210 61.53 -9.99 -26.28
N ILE A 211 60.37 -9.54 -25.79
CA ILE A 211 59.13 -9.42 -26.58
C ILE A 211 59.33 -8.52 -27.80
N LYS A 212 60.00 -7.38 -27.61
CA LYS A 212 60.30 -6.45 -28.70
C LYS A 212 61.30 -7.04 -29.71
N LYS A 213 62.28 -7.82 -29.25
CA LYS A 213 63.20 -8.58 -30.13
C LYS A 213 62.49 -9.66 -30.94
N MET A 214 61.42 -10.24 -30.42
CA MET A 214 60.56 -11.17 -31.16
C MET A 214 59.65 -10.47 -32.19
N GLY A 215 59.81 -9.16 -32.41
CA GLY A 215 59.04 -8.38 -33.39
C GLY A 215 57.58 -8.16 -32.98
N LYS A 216 57.23 -8.36 -31.70
CA LYS A 216 55.88 -8.16 -31.18
C LYS A 216 55.83 -6.91 -30.31
N ASP A 217 54.73 -6.17 -30.39
CA ASP A 217 54.49 -5.03 -29.51
C ASP A 217 54.05 -5.52 -28.12
N PRO A 218 54.78 -5.20 -27.05
CA PRO A 218 54.40 -5.54 -25.68
C PRO A 218 52.99 -5.09 -25.30
N LYS A 219 52.50 -3.96 -25.84
CA LYS A 219 51.14 -3.48 -25.56
C LYS A 219 50.07 -4.43 -26.11
N ILE A 220 50.31 -4.98 -27.30
CA ILE A 220 49.40 -5.96 -27.91
C ILE A 220 49.39 -7.26 -27.10
N ILE A 221 50.54 -7.67 -26.56
CA ILE A 221 50.63 -8.87 -25.72
C ILE A 221 49.89 -8.67 -24.39
N VAL A 222 50.09 -7.53 -23.72
CA VAL A 222 49.39 -7.21 -22.47
C VAL A 222 47.87 -7.17 -22.68
N SER A 223 47.40 -6.50 -23.74
CA SER A 223 45.96 -6.45 -24.06
C SER A 223 45.37 -7.83 -24.36
N LYS A 224 46.10 -8.71 -25.06
CA LYS A 224 45.67 -10.10 -25.28
C LYS A 224 45.68 -10.94 -24.01
N TYR A 225 46.58 -10.63 -23.06
CA TYR A 225 46.64 -11.30 -21.78
C TYR A 225 45.48 -10.86 -20.87
N GLU A 226 45.10 -9.59 -20.87
CA GLU A 226 43.89 -9.10 -20.19
C GLU A 226 42.62 -9.77 -20.75
N GLU A 227 42.52 -9.90 -22.08
CA GLU A 227 41.44 -10.66 -22.73
C GLU A 227 41.45 -12.13 -22.28
N PHE A 228 42.62 -12.76 -22.21
CA PHE A 228 42.78 -14.13 -21.72
C PHE A 228 42.33 -14.27 -20.25
N GLU A 229 42.71 -13.37 -19.34
CA GLU A 229 42.28 -13.43 -17.93
C GLU A 229 40.77 -13.24 -17.78
N SER A 230 40.18 -12.35 -18.59
CA SER A 230 38.72 -12.19 -18.66
C SER A 230 38.04 -13.49 -19.10
N LEU A 231 38.57 -14.15 -20.13
CA LEU A 231 38.06 -15.44 -20.60
C LEU A 231 38.23 -16.56 -19.57
N VAL A 232 39.36 -16.62 -18.87
CA VAL A 232 39.59 -17.60 -17.78
C VAL A 232 38.56 -17.39 -16.67
N THR A 233 38.32 -16.14 -16.26
CA THR A 233 37.32 -15.81 -15.24
C THR A 233 35.91 -16.17 -15.70
N ALA A 234 35.57 -15.92 -16.96
CA ALA A 234 34.29 -16.31 -17.54
C ALA A 234 34.12 -17.84 -17.59
N ASN A 235 35.17 -18.57 -17.95
CA ASN A 235 35.15 -20.03 -18.02
C ASN A 235 34.96 -20.64 -16.62
N GLN A 236 35.66 -20.13 -15.61
CA GLN A 236 35.46 -20.55 -14.21
C GLN A 236 34.01 -20.34 -13.74
N LYS A 237 33.37 -19.22 -14.13
CA LYS A 237 31.95 -18.98 -13.83
C LYS A 237 31.03 -19.98 -14.55
N LEU A 238 31.33 -20.34 -15.79
CA LEU A 238 30.56 -21.34 -16.54
C LEU A 238 30.73 -22.75 -15.96
N GLU A 239 31.95 -23.13 -15.57
CA GLU A 239 32.22 -24.40 -14.87
C GLU A 239 31.45 -24.50 -13.55
N ALA A 240 31.38 -23.41 -12.77
CA ALA A 240 30.59 -23.37 -11.55
C ALA A 240 29.09 -23.57 -11.82
N LYS A 241 28.56 -22.93 -12.87
CA LYS A 241 27.15 -23.12 -13.30
C LYS A 241 26.89 -24.54 -13.77
N LEU A 242 27.83 -25.14 -14.52
CA LEU A 242 27.71 -26.51 -14.99
C LEU A 242 27.63 -27.48 -13.80
N ARG A 243 28.55 -27.37 -12.83
CA ARG A 243 28.53 -28.20 -11.62
C ARG A 243 27.22 -28.09 -10.84
N GLU A 244 26.66 -26.89 -10.72
CA GLU A 244 25.37 -26.71 -10.05
C GLU A 244 24.23 -27.36 -10.84
N SER A 245 24.22 -27.23 -12.16
CA SER A 245 23.21 -27.90 -13.00
C SER A 245 23.31 -29.43 -12.93
N GLU A 246 24.52 -29.99 -12.85
CA GLU A 246 24.76 -31.43 -12.66
C GLU A 246 24.26 -31.91 -11.30
N ARG A 247 24.48 -31.13 -10.24
CA ARG A 247 23.98 -31.42 -8.89
C ARG A 247 22.45 -31.46 -8.86
N ILE A 248 21.80 -30.49 -9.52
CA ILE A 248 20.35 -30.44 -9.65
C ILE A 248 19.84 -31.66 -10.43
N LEU A 249 20.50 -32.04 -11.53
CA LEU A 249 20.10 -33.20 -12.32
C LEU A 249 20.21 -34.50 -11.51
N GLN A 250 21.29 -34.68 -10.74
CA GLN A 250 21.46 -35.84 -9.87
C GLN A 250 20.36 -35.92 -8.81
N HIS A 251 19.99 -34.79 -8.19
CA HIS A 251 18.88 -34.73 -7.23
C HIS A 251 17.56 -35.18 -7.84
N TYR A 252 17.25 -34.75 -9.07
CA TYR A 252 16.01 -35.18 -9.74
C TYR A 252 16.05 -36.64 -10.20
N LYS A 253 17.21 -37.16 -10.61
CA LYS A 253 17.35 -38.60 -10.90
C LYS A 253 17.06 -39.45 -9.67
N HIS A 254 17.63 -39.09 -8.52
CA HIS A 254 17.36 -39.79 -7.26
C HIS A 254 15.87 -39.78 -6.91
N LYS A 255 15.20 -38.63 -7.04
CA LYS A 255 13.75 -38.54 -6.82
C LYS A 255 12.94 -39.40 -7.78
N LEU A 256 13.36 -39.50 -9.04
CA LEU A 256 12.71 -40.35 -10.02
C LEU A 256 12.85 -41.83 -9.63
N ASP A 257 14.05 -42.26 -9.25
CA ASP A 257 14.31 -43.62 -8.79
C ASP A 257 13.50 -43.98 -7.53
N GLU A 258 13.37 -43.04 -6.58
CA GLU A 258 12.51 -43.19 -5.38
C GLU A 258 11.04 -43.36 -5.73
N GLU A 259 10.52 -42.57 -6.67
CA GLU A 259 9.13 -42.67 -7.11
C GLU A 259 8.90 -43.96 -7.91
N GLU A 260 9.82 -44.35 -8.80
CA GLU A 260 9.75 -45.63 -9.52
C GLU A 260 9.75 -46.82 -8.55
N ALA A 261 10.57 -46.79 -7.49
CA ALA A 261 10.54 -47.80 -6.44
C ALA A 261 9.18 -47.86 -5.73
N ARG A 262 8.61 -46.69 -5.37
CA ARG A 262 7.27 -46.61 -4.77
C ARG A 262 6.17 -47.13 -5.69
N TRP A 263 6.27 -46.89 -7.00
CA TRP A 263 5.32 -47.40 -7.99
C TRP A 263 5.42 -48.91 -8.13
N LYS A 264 6.64 -49.47 -8.15
CA LYS A 264 6.85 -50.92 -8.19
C LYS A 264 6.27 -51.63 -6.96
N ASP A 265 6.40 -51.02 -5.78
CA ASP A 265 5.76 -51.51 -4.55
C ASP A 265 4.22 -51.48 -4.64
N ARG A 266 3.65 -50.47 -5.31
CA ARG A 266 2.20 -50.36 -5.53
C ARG A 266 1.67 -51.35 -6.57
N ASP A 267 2.42 -51.64 -7.63
CA ASP A 267 2.04 -52.66 -8.62
C ASP A 267 1.95 -54.05 -7.97
N ASN A 268 2.88 -54.37 -7.06
CA ASN A 268 2.79 -55.58 -6.23
C ASN A 268 1.49 -55.60 -5.40
N ALA A 269 1.08 -54.47 -4.82
CA ALA A 269 -0.16 -54.38 -4.07
C ALA A 269 -1.41 -54.57 -4.95
N PHE A 270 -1.40 -54.06 -6.18
CA PHE A 270 -2.48 -54.28 -7.15
C PHE A 270 -2.56 -55.75 -7.61
N GLU A 271 -1.43 -56.43 -7.78
CA GLU A 271 -1.41 -57.86 -8.10
C GLU A 271 -2.01 -58.70 -6.95
N ILE A 272 -1.63 -58.37 -5.71
CA ILE A 272 -2.22 -58.99 -4.51
C ILE A 272 -3.73 -58.76 -4.46
N PHE A 273 -4.19 -57.52 -4.70
CA PHE A 273 -5.62 -57.19 -4.74
C PHE A 273 -6.38 -57.99 -5.80
N THR A 274 -5.82 -58.10 -7.00
CA THR A 274 -6.44 -58.85 -8.11
C THR A 274 -6.55 -60.34 -7.79
N ARG A 275 -5.53 -60.92 -7.14
CA ARG A 275 -5.58 -62.32 -6.68
C ARG A 275 -6.65 -62.54 -5.62
N LEU A 276 -6.77 -61.64 -4.63
CA LEU A 276 -7.80 -61.73 -3.59
C LEU A 276 -9.22 -61.66 -4.16
N ILE A 277 -9.46 -60.82 -5.18
CA ILE A 277 -10.74 -60.80 -5.91
C ILE A 277 -11.00 -62.14 -6.59
N LYS A 278 -9.99 -62.69 -7.29
CA LYS A 278 -10.13 -63.95 -8.03
C LYS A 278 -10.46 -65.13 -7.12
N ASP A 279 -9.98 -65.10 -5.89
CA ASP A 279 -10.22 -66.13 -4.87
C ASP A 279 -11.62 -66.03 -4.23
N GLY A 280 -12.48 -65.11 -4.70
CA GLY A 280 -13.89 -65.05 -4.33
C GLY A 280 -14.18 -64.31 -3.03
N LEU A 281 -13.22 -63.54 -2.52
CA LEU A 281 -13.41 -62.71 -1.34
C LEU A 281 -14.39 -61.56 -1.59
N LYS A 282 -15.17 -61.22 -0.56
CA LYS A 282 -16.11 -60.11 -0.62
C LYS A 282 -15.37 -58.78 -0.58
N ALA A 283 -15.95 -57.77 -1.22
CA ALA A 283 -15.37 -56.43 -1.32
C ALA A 283 -15.00 -55.82 0.04
N GLU A 284 -15.78 -56.11 1.09
CA GLU A 284 -15.53 -55.64 2.46
C GLU A 284 -14.27 -56.29 3.08
N ASP A 285 -14.07 -57.59 2.90
CA ASP A 285 -12.88 -58.32 3.38
C ASP A 285 -11.62 -57.88 2.64
N ILE A 286 -11.74 -57.64 1.33
CA ILE A 286 -10.65 -57.14 0.49
C ILE A 286 -10.26 -55.72 0.90
N PHE A 287 -11.24 -54.85 1.15
CA PHE A 287 -11.00 -53.48 1.61
C PHE A 287 -10.31 -53.45 2.98
N MET A 288 -10.76 -54.31 3.90
CA MET A 288 -10.13 -54.51 5.21
C MET A 288 -8.69 -55.04 5.07
N ALA A 289 -8.45 -56.03 4.20
CA ALA A 289 -7.12 -56.57 3.93
C ALA A 289 -6.18 -55.49 3.40
N VAL A 290 -6.59 -54.73 2.38
CA VAL A 290 -5.79 -53.63 1.82
C VAL A 290 -5.49 -52.56 2.85
N ASN A 291 -6.44 -52.21 3.72
CA ASN A 291 -6.24 -51.18 4.72
C ASN A 291 -5.28 -51.62 5.85
N VAL A 292 -5.30 -52.92 6.19
CA VAL A 292 -4.36 -53.54 7.15
C VAL A 292 -2.96 -53.66 6.55
N LEU A 293 -2.85 -54.08 5.28
CA LEU A 293 -1.59 -54.18 4.54
C LEU A 293 -0.90 -52.82 4.34
N LYS A 294 -1.67 -51.73 4.34
CA LYS A 294 -1.16 -50.37 4.18
C LYS A 294 -0.61 -49.76 5.47
N ASN A 295 -1.07 -50.21 6.65
CA ASN A 295 -0.82 -49.49 7.90
C ASN A 295 -0.21 -50.33 9.03
N ASP A 296 -0.38 -51.67 9.06
CA ASP A 296 -0.18 -52.43 10.32
C ASP A 296 0.73 -53.67 10.25
N PHE A 297 1.32 -54.07 9.11
CA PHE A 297 2.14 -55.30 9.03
C PHE A 297 3.45 -55.17 8.21
N PRO A 298 4.58 -55.76 8.67
CA PRO A 298 5.77 -55.96 7.84
C PRO A 298 5.47 -56.89 6.64
N GLN A 299 6.07 -56.60 5.49
CA GLN A 299 5.85 -57.33 4.22
C GLN A 299 6.03 -58.86 4.30
N SER A 300 6.81 -59.36 5.26
CA SER A 300 7.07 -60.79 5.47
C SER A 300 5.87 -61.61 5.95
N GLU A 301 4.89 -60.98 6.61
CA GLU A 301 3.74 -61.67 7.22
C GLU A 301 2.51 -61.70 6.30
N ILE A 302 2.58 -60.98 5.16
CA ILE A 302 1.48 -60.83 4.20
C ILE A 302 1.08 -62.17 3.57
N LYS A 303 2.07 -63.01 3.22
CA LYS A 303 1.80 -64.32 2.59
C LYS A 303 1.04 -65.25 3.54
N GLN A 304 1.41 -65.24 4.81
CA GLN A 304 0.79 -66.06 5.84
C GLN A 304 -0.65 -65.60 6.10
N LEU A 305 -0.87 -64.28 6.22
CA LEU A 305 -2.20 -63.70 6.40
C LEU A 305 -3.15 -64.04 5.25
N ILE A 306 -2.69 -64.00 4.00
CA ILE A 306 -3.51 -64.35 2.83
C ILE A 306 -3.92 -65.84 2.89
N GLU A 307 -3.01 -66.73 3.26
CA GLU A 307 -3.31 -68.16 3.35
C GLU A 307 -4.28 -68.47 4.50
N ASP A 308 -4.16 -67.76 5.62
CA ASP A 308 -5.10 -67.88 6.72
C ASP A 308 -6.50 -67.37 6.32
N ILE A 309 -6.58 -66.25 5.59
CA ILE A 309 -7.86 -65.74 5.07
C ILE A 309 -8.52 -66.77 4.14
N ARG A 310 -7.75 -67.44 3.27
CA ARG A 310 -8.26 -68.52 2.41
C ARG A 310 -8.77 -69.70 3.22
N THR A 311 -8.01 -70.10 4.25
CA THR A 311 -8.34 -71.24 5.09
C THR A 311 -9.61 -71.01 5.90
N TYR A 312 -9.77 -69.81 6.48
CA TYR A 312 -10.87 -69.50 7.40
C TYR A 312 -12.02 -68.74 6.75
N GLY A 313 -11.91 -68.41 5.46
CA GLY A 313 -12.96 -67.81 4.64
C GLY A 313 -13.29 -66.35 4.94
N ASN A 314 -12.68 -65.72 5.96
CA ASN A 314 -12.74 -64.27 6.19
C ASN A 314 -11.56 -63.77 7.04
N ILE A 315 -11.31 -62.45 6.95
CA ILE A 315 -10.16 -61.79 7.60
C ILE A 315 -10.30 -61.65 9.11
N THR A 316 -11.54 -61.58 9.62
CA THR A 316 -11.79 -61.50 11.06
C THR A 316 -11.33 -62.78 11.74
N ALA A 317 -11.64 -63.95 11.15
CA ALA A 317 -11.20 -65.25 11.64
C ALA A 317 -9.68 -65.43 11.56
N ALA A 318 -9.05 -64.97 10.48
CA ALA A 318 -7.59 -64.97 10.35
C ALA A 318 -6.93 -64.09 11.43
N LYS A 319 -7.45 -62.88 11.69
CA LYS A 319 -6.98 -62.02 12.80
C LYS A 319 -7.16 -62.66 14.17
N TRP A 320 -8.28 -63.36 14.41
CA TRP A 320 -8.51 -64.08 15.67
C TRP A 320 -7.57 -65.27 15.85
N LYS A 321 -7.05 -65.86 14.77
CA LYS A 321 -5.99 -66.88 14.84
C LYS A 321 -4.67 -66.23 15.20
N SER A 322 -4.20 -65.22 14.45
CA SER A 322 -2.92 -64.56 14.73
C SER A 322 -2.89 -63.94 16.14
N LYS A 323 -4.02 -63.38 16.60
CA LYS A 323 -4.16 -62.86 17.96
C LYS A 323 -4.10 -63.97 19.01
N ARG A 324 -4.72 -65.13 18.75
CA ARG A 324 -4.64 -66.30 19.66
C ARG A 324 -3.27 -66.96 19.66
N GLU A 325 -2.57 -66.98 18.53
CA GLU A 325 -1.18 -67.46 18.45
C GLU A 325 -0.25 -66.54 19.24
N TYR A 326 -0.43 -65.22 19.13
CA TYR A 326 0.31 -64.24 19.92
C TYR A 326 -0.03 -64.28 21.43
N GLU A 327 -1.31 -64.49 21.79
CA GLU A 327 -1.75 -64.68 23.18
C GLU A 327 -1.25 -66.03 23.75
N ALA A 328 -1.22 -67.10 22.95
CA ALA A 328 -0.69 -68.41 23.36
C ALA A 328 0.85 -68.42 23.50
N GLU A 329 1.56 -67.63 22.68
CA GLU A 329 3.00 -67.40 22.85
C GLU A 329 3.32 -66.53 24.07
N SER A 330 2.34 -65.75 24.58
CA SER A 330 2.51 -64.90 25.77
C SER A 330 1.98 -65.50 27.09
N GLU A 331 1.16 -66.57 27.05
CA GLU A 331 0.59 -67.26 28.24
C GLU A 331 1.29 -68.58 28.64
N PHE A 332 2.47 -68.90 28.12
CA PHE A 332 3.24 -70.02 28.67
C PHE A 332 3.74 -69.71 30.11
N PRO A 333 3.52 -70.60 31.11
CA PRO A 333 3.76 -70.28 32.52
C PRO A 333 5.24 -70.16 32.88
N LEU A 334 5.55 -69.23 33.79
CA LEU A 334 6.78 -69.18 34.57
C LEU A 334 6.90 -70.41 35.49
N GLU A 335 7.47 -71.51 35.00
CA GLU A 335 8.18 -72.51 35.82
C GLU A 335 9.65 -72.44 35.37
N SER A 336 10.57 -71.73 36.02
CA SER A 336 11.11 -71.83 37.39
C SER A 336 11.61 -73.24 37.76
N PRO A 337 12.79 -73.43 38.38
CA PRO A 337 13.96 -72.55 38.57
C PRO A 337 15.20 -72.93 37.73
#